data_AF-A0AAD4BUI4-F1
#
_entry.id   AF-A0AAD4BUI4-F1
#
_cell.length_a   1.000
_cell.length_b   1.000
_cell.length_c   1.000
_cell.angle_alpha   90.00
_cell.angle_beta   90.00
_cell.angle_gamma   90.00
#
_symmetry.space_group_name_H-M   'P 1'
#
loop_
_entity.id
_entity.type
_entity.pdbx_description
1 polymer ?
#
loop_
_entity_poly.entity_id
_entity_poly.type
_entity_poly.pdbx_seq_one_letter_code
_entity_poly.pdbx_strand_id
1 'polypeptide(L)'
;MCTQPTLYGAPVVQKRFTITRPPAPPIEDSDVLVLNSRSTLPDASIVGAQVLYLDLRLSLPTAGSASVNWAFAGLRETVPLDGMEKDAVRYRWKHTIDSHGHDEPPDEGTMVKRRDKNGESIEIETGVSIDPETRKMGPYEEVWKSEHIPSGTPFAFLIP
;
A
#
# COMPACT_ATOMS: atom_id res chain seq x y z
N MET A 1 -29.01 -0.75 -16.36
CA MET A 1 -28.27 0.47 -15.97
C MET A 1 -27.39 0.09 -14.79
N CYS A 2 -26.07 0.16 -14.93
CA CYS A 2 -25.16 -0.06 -13.81
C CYS A 2 -25.09 1.26 -13.05
N THR A 3 -25.64 1.33 -11.83
CA THR A 3 -25.49 2.50 -10.96
C THR A 3 -24.04 2.55 -10.50
N GLN A 4 -23.34 3.66 -10.76
CA GLN A 4 -21.99 3.84 -10.25
C GLN A 4 -21.99 3.71 -8.72
N PRO A 5 -21.01 2.99 -8.13
CA PRO A 5 -20.95 2.85 -6.69
C PRO A 5 -20.70 4.22 -6.04
N THR A 6 -21.41 4.49 -4.94
CA THR A 6 -21.11 5.65 -4.09
C THR A 6 -19.71 5.48 -3.52
N LEU A 7 -18.85 6.50 -3.67
CA LEU A 7 -17.51 6.52 -3.11
C LEU A 7 -17.40 7.52 -1.96
N TYR A 8 -16.57 7.18 -0.97
CA TYR A 8 -16.42 7.89 0.31
C TYR A 8 -14.97 8.29 0.61
N GLY A 9 -14.80 9.28 1.48
CA GLY A 9 -13.49 9.78 1.89
C GLY A 9 -12.77 10.57 0.79
N ALA A 10 -11.50 10.90 1.05
CA ALA A 10 -10.58 11.47 0.09
C ALA A 10 -9.60 10.39 -0.42
N PRO A 11 -9.00 10.56 -1.60
CA PRO A 11 -7.86 9.75 -2.00
C PRO A 11 -6.71 9.89 -0.99
N VAL A 12 -5.89 8.85 -0.89
CA VAL A 12 -4.73 8.84 0.01
C VAL A 12 -3.48 8.66 -0.83
N VAL A 13 -2.45 9.45 -0.53
CA VAL A 13 -1.10 9.31 -1.08
C VAL A 13 -0.20 8.88 0.07
N GLN A 14 0.61 7.85 -0.13
CA GLN A 14 1.55 7.36 0.87
C GLN A 14 2.92 7.15 0.23
N LYS A 15 3.96 7.32 1.03
CA LYS A 15 5.32 6.90 0.68
C LYS A 15 5.81 5.84 1.64
N ARG A 16 6.59 4.91 1.12
CA ARG A 16 7.36 4.00 1.97
C ARG A 16 8.58 4.73 2.47
N PHE A 17 8.80 4.62 3.77
CA PHE A 17 9.94 5.23 4.44
C PHE A 17 11.05 4.21 4.68
N THR A 18 10.68 2.97 5.00
CA THR A 18 11.61 1.85 5.12
C THR A 18 10.90 0.53 4.82
N ILE A 19 11.65 -0.43 4.30
CA ILE A 19 11.35 -1.86 4.33
C ILE A 19 12.40 -2.59 5.19
N THR A 20 11.96 -3.55 5.99
CA THR A 20 12.80 -4.38 6.84
C THR A 20 12.49 -5.84 6.57
N ARG A 21 13.54 -6.64 6.36
CA ARG A 21 13.45 -8.10 6.29
C ARG A 21 14.36 -8.67 7.38
N PRO A 22 13.84 -8.98 8.58
CA PRO A 22 14.65 -9.44 9.69
C PRO A 22 15.50 -10.68 9.32
N PRO A 23 16.76 -10.76 9.79
CA PRO A 23 17.38 -9.91 10.80
C PRO A 23 18.09 -8.66 10.24
N ALA A 24 17.99 -8.36 8.95
CA ALA A 24 18.62 -7.17 8.38
C ALA A 24 18.02 -5.87 8.97
N PRO A 25 18.81 -4.79 9.10
CA PRO A 25 18.28 -3.50 9.52
C PRO A 25 17.30 -2.92 8.48
N PRO A 26 16.41 -1.99 8.86
CA PRO A 26 15.55 -1.28 7.93
C PRO A 26 16.37 -0.53 6.86
N ILE A 27 15.92 -0.59 5.62
CA ILE A 27 16.51 0.13 4.48
C ILE A 27 15.40 0.84 3.68
N GLU A 28 15.78 1.76 2.80
CA GLU A 28 14.93 2.18 1.69
C GLU A 28 15.82 2.30 0.45
N ASP A 29 15.55 1.45 -0.53
CA ASP A 29 16.32 1.32 -1.77
C ASP A 29 15.59 1.91 -2.99
N SER A 30 14.34 2.35 -2.77
CA SER A 30 13.44 2.81 -3.81
C SER A 30 12.70 4.07 -3.36
N ASP A 31 12.42 4.97 -4.30
CA ASP A 31 11.42 6.03 -4.06
C ASP A 31 10.04 5.43 -4.37
N VAL A 32 9.26 5.20 -3.31
CA VAL A 32 7.98 4.49 -3.39
C VAL A 32 6.83 5.46 -3.19
N LEU A 33 5.90 5.47 -4.14
CA LEU A 33 4.68 6.24 -4.08
C LEU A 33 3.47 5.32 -4.27
N VAL A 34 2.57 5.32 -3.29
CA VAL A 34 1.29 4.61 -3.35
C VAL A 34 0.15 5.60 -3.42
N LEU A 35 -0.73 5.41 -4.40
CA LEU A 35 -1.96 6.15 -4.57
C LEU A 35 -3.14 5.23 -4.28
N ASN A 36 -4.02 5.61 -3.36
CA ASN A 36 -5.27 4.93 -3.10
C ASN A 36 -6.46 5.82 -3.48
N SER A 37 -7.47 5.22 -4.12
CA SER A 37 -8.71 5.90 -4.43
C SER A 37 -9.58 6.16 -3.20
N ARG A 38 -10.71 6.83 -3.44
CA ARG A 38 -11.84 6.87 -2.52
C ARG A 38 -12.36 5.44 -2.27
N SER A 39 -12.92 5.21 -1.08
CA SER A 39 -13.40 3.89 -0.65
C SER A 39 -14.84 3.64 -1.07
N THR A 40 -15.19 2.37 -1.29
CA THR A 40 -16.57 1.92 -1.51
C THR A 40 -17.42 1.94 -0.24
N LEU A 41 -16.81 2.06 0.95
CA LEU A 41 -17.49 2.20 2.24
C LEU A 41 -17.06 3.50 2.94
N PRO A 42 -17.87 4.03 3.89
CA PRO A 42 -17.56 5.27 4.60
C PRO A 42 -16.19 5.31 5.30
N ASP A 43 -15.68 4.15 5.70
CA ASP A 43 -14.35 3.98 6.29
C ASP A 43 -13.63 2.83 5.57
N ALA A 44 -12.44 3.13 5.05
CA ALA A 44 -11.62 2.16 4.31
C ALA A 44 -11.05 1.04 5.19
N SER A 45 -11.16 1.13 6.52
CA SER A 45 -10.76 0.09 7.48
C SER A 45 -11.88 -0.91 7.80
N ILE A 46 -13.10 -0.69 7.31
CA ILE A 46 -14.22 -1.64 7.49
C ILE A 46 -14.03 -2.83 6.56
N VAL A 47 -14.25 -4.05 7.09
CA VAL A 47 -14.24 -5.29 6.29
C VAL A 47 -15.20 -5.19 5.10
N GLY A 48 -14.71 -5.53 3.91
CA GLY A 48 -15.42 -5.41 2.63
C GLY A 48 -15.27 -4.03 1.96
N ALA A 49 -14.60 -3.07 2.60
CA ALA A 49 -14.22 -1.83 1.94
C ALA A 49 -13.20 -2.13 0.83
N GLN A 50 -13.35 -1.43 -0.29
CA GLN A 50 -12.47 -1.59 -1.45
C GLN A 50 -11.96 -0.22 -1.92
N VAL A 51 -10.72 -0.20 -2.41
CA VAL A 51 -10.11 0.96 -3.09
C VAL A 51 -9.34 0.47 -4.31
N LEU A 52 -9.28 1.28 -5.35
CA LEU A 52 -8.27 1.13 -6.39
C LEU A 52 -6.94 1.65 -5.85
N TYR A 53 -5.84 0.99 -6.19
CA TYR A 53 -4.52 1.45 -5.81
C TYR A 53 -3.50 1.35 -6.95
N LEU A 54 -2.45 2.15 -6.84
CA LEU A 54 -1.24 2.10 -7.66
C LEU A 54 -0.03 2.23 -6.73
N ASP A 55 0.92 1.31 -6.83
CA ASP A 55 2.23 1.34 -6.17
C ASP A 55 3.29 1.47 -7.27
N LEU A 56 4.08 2.54 -7.20
CA LEU A 56 5.19 2.81 -8.11
C LEU A 56 6.47 2.94 -7.32
N ARG A 57 7.46 2.10 -7.66
CA ARG A 57 8.78 2.08 -7.03
C ARG A 57 9.84 2.45 -8.06
N LEU A 58 10.52 3.57 -7.86
CA LEU A 58 11.62 4.03 -8.71
C LEU A 58 12.96 3.75 -8.06
N SER A 59 13.99 3.45 -8.86
CA SER A 59 15.36 3.37 -8.35
C SER A 59 15.84 4.71 -7.82
N LEU A 60 16.60 4.65 -6.73
CA LEU A 60 17.30 5.80 -6.19
C LEU A 60 18.65 6.02 -6.92
N PRO A 61 19.08 7.27 -7.12
CA PRO A 61 18.33 8.50 -6.85
C PRO A 61 17.23 8.75 -7.90
N THR A 62 16.11 9.33 -7.47
CA THR A 62 15.00 9.71 -8.37
C THR A 62 15.43 10.85 -9.28
N ALA A 63 15.87 10.49 -10.49
CA ALA A 63 16.30 11.40 -11.54
C ALA A 63 15.63 11.03 -12.87
N GLY A 64 15.83 11.84 -13.92
CA GLY A 64 15.25 11.55 -15.25
C GLY A 64 15.69 10.21 -15.86
N SER A 65 16.74 9.59 -15.33
CA SER A 65 17.23 8.25 -15.70
C SER A 65 16.78 7.14 -14.75
N ALA A 66 15.95 7.43 -13.75
CA ALA A 66 15.46 6.43 -12.81
C ALA A 66 14.64 5.37 -13.55
N SER A 67 14.88 4.11 -13.18
CA SER A 67 14.13 2.96 -13.69
C SER A 67 12.99 2.64 -12.75
N VAL A 68 11.92 2.06 -13.29
CA VAL A 68 10.90 1.40 -12.47
C VAL A 68 11.49 0.09 -11.95
N ASN A 69 11.63 -0.03 -10.63
CA ASN A 69 12.08 -1.26 -9.98
C ASN A 69 10.94 -2.27 -9.91
N TRP A 70 9.77 -1.80 -9.51
CA TRP A 70 8.53 -2.56 -9.48
C TRP A 70 7.37 -1.57 -9.59
N ALA A 71 6.36 -1.92 -10.37
CA ALA A 71 5.12 -1.18 -10.40
C ALA A 71 3.96 -2.15 -10.50
N PHE A 72 2.94 -1.92 -9.68
CA PHE A 72 1.74 -2.72 -9.68
C PHE A 72 0.53 -1.88 -9.27
N ALA A 73 -0.63 -2.30 -9.74
CA ALA A 73 -1.88 -1.60 -9.50
C ALA A 73 -3.04 -2.58 -9.53
N GLY A 74 -4.13 -2.25 -8.83
CA GLY A 74 -5.29 -3.12 -8.81
C GLY A 74 -6.29 -2.72 -7.75
N LEU A 75 -6.90 -3.73 -7.14
CA LEU A 75 -7.90 -3.57 -6.10
C LEU A 75 -7.32 -3.98 -4.75
N ARG A 76 -7.46 -3.12 -3.74
CA ARG A 76 -7.18 -3.46 -2.35
C ARG A 76 -8.51 -3.63 -1.63
N GLU A 77 -8.68 -4.75 -0.96
CA GLU A 77 -9.84 -5.06 -0.14
C GLU A 77 -9.45 -5.17 1.32
N THR A 78 -10.30 -4.65 2.20
CA THR A 78 -10.17 -4.85 3.63
C THR A 78 -10.81 -6.18 4.00
N VAL A 79 -10.01 -7.09 4.54
CA VAL A 79 -10.43 -8.46 4.87
C VAL A 79 -10.45 -8.67 6.39
N PRO A 80 -11.16 -9.69 6.91
CA PRO A 80 -11.11 -10.01 8.33
C PRO A 80 -9.68 -10.25 8.81
N LEU A 81 -9.36 -9.73 10.01
CA LEU A 81 -8.10 -10.00 10.67
C LEU A 81 -8.21 -11.33 11.44
N ASP A 82 -7.29 -12.26 11.16
CA ASP A 82 -7.16 -13.49 11.93
C ASP A 82 -6.40 -13.19 13.24
N GLY A 83 -7.10 -12.70 14.26
CA GLY A 83 -6.49 -12.46 15.58
C GLY A 83 -7.08 -11.29 16.36
N MET A 84 -6.41 -10.92 17.45
CA MET A 84 -6.85 -9.88 18.39
C MET A 84 -5.89 -8.66 18.41
N GLU A 85 -5.24 -8.32 17.30
CA GLU A 85 -4.43 -7.11 17.27
C GLU A 85 -5.37 -5.89 17.19
N LYS A 86 -5.51 -5.21 18.31
CA LYS A 86 -6.36 -4.03 18.43
C LYS A 86 -5.80 -2.91 17.53
N ASP A 87 -6.70 -2.23 16.83
CA ASP A 87 -6.36 -1.12 15.91
C ASP A 87 -5.55 -1.54 14.67
N ALA A 88 -5.47 -2.84 14.40
CA ALA A 88 -4.91 -3.39 13.17
C ALA A 88 -5.99 -3.61 12.10
N VAL A 89 -5.60 -3.48 10.83
CA VAL A 89 -6.46 -3.72 9.67
C VAL A 89 -5.72 -4.65 8.73
N ARG A 90 -6.39 -5.69 8.24
CA ARG A 90 -5.82 -6.58 7.23
C ARG A 90 -6.29 -6.18 5.85
N TYR A 91 -5.36 -6.09 4.92
CA TYR A 91 -5.63 -5.82 3.52
C TYR A 91 -5.22 -7.01 2.67
N ARG A 92 -5.97 -7.21 1.59
CA ARG A 92 -5.61 -8.10 0.48
C ARG A 92 -5.48 -7.26 -0.79
N TRP A 93 -4.33 -7.36 -1.44
CA TRP A 93 -4.07 -6.69 -2.72
C TRP A 93 -4.20 -7.69 -3.86
N LYS A 94 -5.13 -7.40 -4.76
CA LYS A 94 -5.29 -8.12 -6.02
C LYS A 94 -4.66 -7.30 -7.14
N HIS A 95 -3.44 -7.67 -7.53
CA HIS A 95 -2.73 -7.05 -8.64
C HIS A 95 -3.47 -7.31 -9.95
N THR A 96 -3.83 -6.25 -10.67
CA THR A 96 -4.38 -6.30 -12.03
C THR A 96 -3.31 -5.94 -13.05
N ILE A 97 -2.40 -5.04 -12.69
CA ILE A 97 -1.17 -4.72 -13.39
C ILE A 97 -0.03 -5.05 -12.44
N ASP A 98 1.00 -5.73 -12.95
CA ASP A 98 2.23 -6.02 -12.22
C ASP A 98 3.38 -6.13 -13.22
N SER A 99 4.47 -5.38 -13.01
CA SER A 99 5.65 -5.40 -13.87
C SER A 99 6.45 -6.71 -13.79
N HIS A 100 6.21 -7.56 -12.77
CA HIS A 100 6.80 -8.88 -12.64
C HIS A 100 5.94 -10.03 -13.19
N GLY A 101 4.69 -9.74 -13.59
CA GLY A 101 3.78 -10.73 -14.19
C GLY A 101 2.53 -10.99 -13.33
N HIS A 102 1.57 -11.75 -13.88
CA HIS A 102 0.21 -11.87 -13.33
C HIS A 102 -0.07 -13.13 -12.49
N ASP A 103 0.94 -13.99 -12.27
CA ASP A 103 0.76 -15.32 -11.68
C ASP A 103 1.03 -15.38 -10.16
N GLU A 104 1.30 -14.24 -9.53
CA GLU A 104 1.49 -14.21 -8.08
C GLU A 104 0.14 -14.27 -7.35
N PRO A 105 0.02 -15.05 -6.26
CA PRO A 105 -1.17 -15.04 -5.43
C PRO A 105 -1.41 -13.63 -4.86
N PRO A 106 -2.66 -13.26 -4.53
CA PRO A 106 -2.94 -11.98 -3.88
C PRO A 106 -2.08 -11.79 -2.63
N ASP A 107 -1.41 -10.64 -2.52
CA ASP A 107 -0.65 -10.29 -1.33
C ASP A 107 -1.59 -9.94 -0.18
N GLU A 108 -1.17 -10.26 1.04
CA GLU A 108 -1.89 -9.93 2.26
C GLU A 108 -0.95 -9.40 3.33
N GLY A 109 -1.40 -8.33 3.98
CA GLY A 109 -0.61 -7.57 4.93
C GLY A 109 -1.49 -7.00 6.03
N THR A 110 -0.91 -6.88 7.22
CA THR A 110 -1.56 -6.30 8.39
C THR A 110 -0.96 -4.93 8.65
N MET A 111 -1.82 -3.92 8.67
CA MET A 111 -1.48 -2.53 8.86
C MET A 111 -1.86 -2.06 10.25
N VAL A 112 -0.92 -1.47 10.96
CA VAL A 112 -1.12 -0.90 12.30
C VAL A 112 -0.69 0.57 12.31
N LYS A 113 -1.60 1.45 12.74
CA LYS A 113 -1.27 2.87 12.93
C LYS A 113 -0.50 3.06 14.22
N ARG A 114 0.64 3.74 14.15
CA ARG A 114 1.47 4.11 15.31
C ARG A 114 1.90 5.57 15.23
N ARG A 115 2.50 6.07 16.31
CA ARG A 115 3.22 7.35 16.29
C ARG A 115 4.72 7.08 16.32
N ASP A 116 5.47 7.78 15.48
CA ASP A 116 6.92 7.74 15.52
C ASP A 116 7.47 8.52 16.73
N LYS A 117 8.81 8.53 16.88
CA LYS A 117 9.50 9.21 17.98
C LYS A 117 9.25 10.72 18.03
N ASN A 118 8.81 11.33 16.93
CA ASN A 118 8.49 12.75 16.82
C ASN A 118 6.98 13.00 17.02
N GLY A 119 6.18 11.94 17.23
CA GLY A 119 4.74 12.02 17.40
C GLY A 119 3.94 12.04 16.09
N GLU A 120 4.60 11.89 14.94
CA GLU A 120 3.94 11.82 13.63
C GLU A 120 3.26 10.47 13.44
N SER A 121 2.10 10.46 12.79
CA SER A 121 1.41 9.22 12.47
C SER A 121 2.16 8.46 11.38
N ILE A 122 2.45 7.18 11.65
CA ILE A 122 3.01 6.22 10.70
C ILE A 122 2.09 5.01 10.62
N GLU A 123 2.14 4.30 9.50
CA GLU A 123 1.47 3.01 9.34
C GLU A 123 2.55 1.94 9.17
N ILE A 124 2.46 0.86 9.95
CA ILE A 124 3.39 -0.26 9.87
C ILE A 124 2.64 -1.42 9.23
N GLU A 125 3.13 -1.83 8.07
CA GLU A 125 2.69 -3.03 7.39
C GLU A 125 3.56 -4.20 7.81
N THR A 126 2.93 -5.32 8.10
CA THR A 126 3.62 -6.59 8.34
C THR A 126 3.00 -7.69 7.51
N GLY A 127 3.83 -8.55 6.98
CA GLY A 127 3.40 -9.66 6.15
C GLY A 127 4.51 -10.68 5.95
N VAL A 128 4.27 -11.60 5.03
CA VAL A 128 5.21 -12.65 4.67
C VAL A 128 5.31 -12.68 3.15
N SER A 129 6.51 -12.43 2.61
CA SER A 129 6.73 -12.34 1.15
C SER A 129 8.04 -13.02 0.74
N ILE A 130 8.17 -13.34 -0.55
CA ILE A 130 9.43 -13.85 -1.12
C ILE A 130 10.45 -12.72 -1.05
N ASP A 131 11.58 -12.98 -0.42
CA ASP A 131 12.74 -12.12 -0.51
C ASP A 131 13.36 -12.24 -1.93
N PRO A 132 13.47 -11.14 -2.69
CA PRO A 132 13.99 -11.17 -4.06
C PRO A 132 15.48 -11.60 -4.12
N GLU A 133 16.26 -11.31 -3.08
CA GLU A 133 17.69 -11.66 -3.02
C GLU A 133 17.88 -13.14 -2.66
N THR A 134 17.21 -13.61 -1.61
CA THR A 134 17.40 -14.97 -1.09
C THR A 134 16.45 -16.00 -1.69
N ARG A 135 15.39 -15.56 -2.38
CA ARG A 135 14.28 -16.37 -2.92
C ARG A 135 13.56 -17.21 -1.86
N LYS A 136 13.69 -16.84 -0.59
CA LYS A 136 13.03 -17.52 0.53
C LYS A 136 11.83 -16.73 1.00
N MET A 137 10.83 -17.47 1.45
CA MET A 137 9.69 -16.87 2.14
C MET A 137 10.10 -16.41 3.53
N GLY A 138 9.77 -15.18 3.88
CA GLY A 138 10.13 -14.61 5.18
C GLY A 138 9.26 -13.43 5.57
N PRO A 139 9.31 -13.03 6.86
CA PRO A 139 8.59 -11.86 7.32
C PRO A 139 9.18 -10.58 6.70
N TYR A 140 8.33 -9.60 6.47
CA TYR A 140 8.73 -8.24 6.18
C TYR A 140 7.96 -7.25 7.05
N GLU A 141 8.54 -6.07 7.22
CA GLU A 141 7.90 -4.91 7.81
C GLU A 141 8.14 -3.70 6.91
N GLU A 142 7.08 -2.98 6.52
CA GLU A 142 7.19 -1.72 5.80
C GLU A 142 6.62 -0.58 6.66
N VAL A 143 7.32 0.55 6.69
CA VAL A 143 6.87 1.75 7.41
C VAL A 143 6.43 2.77 6.38
N TRP A 144 5.18 3.19 6.48
CA TRP A 144 4.52 4.10 5.55
C TRP A 144 4.19 5.44 6.21
N LYS A 145 4.31 6.51 5.43
CA LYS A 145 3.86 7.86 5.80
C LYS A 145 2.86 8.38 4.78
N SER A 146 1.74 8.89 5.27
CA SER A 146 0.76 9.56 4.42
C SER A 146 1.24 10.95 4.06
N GLU A 147 1.16 11.29 2.79
CA GLU A 147 1.51 12.61 2.27
C GLU A 147 0.32 13.56 2.40
N HIS A 148 0.60 14.81 2.75
CA HIS A 148 -0.43 15.84 2.80
C HIS A 148 -0.79 16.29 1.38
N ILE A 149 -2.01 15.99 0.95
CA ILE A 149 -2.57 16.50 -0.30
C ILE A 149 -3.24 17.85 -0.01
N PRO A 150 -2.77 18.97 -0.59
CA PRO A 150 -3.40 20.26 -0.39
C PRO A 150 -4.89 20.24 -0.76
N SER A 151 -5.71 20.92 0.03
CA SER A 151 -7.14 21.08 -0.26
C SER A 151 -7.34 21.71 -1.65
N GLY A 152 -8.30 21.20 -2.41
CA GLY A 152 -8.57 21.65 -3.78
C GLY A 152 -7.64 21.07 -4.85
N THR A 153 -6.69 20.20 -4.50
CA THR A 153 -5.89 19.46 -5.50
C THR A 153 -6.84 18.63 -6.38
N PRO A 154 -6.85 18.83 -7.71
CA PRO A 154 -7.71 18.07 -8.58
C PRO A 154 -7.24 16.61 -8.64
N PHE A 155 -8.19 15.68 -8.56
CA PHE A 155 -7.96 14.27 -8.81
C PHE A 155 -9.12 13.73 -9.63
N ALA A 156 -8.85 12.73 -10.46
CA ALA A 156 -9.87 12.02 -11.22
C ALA A 156 -9.58 10.53 -11.14
N PHE A 157 -10.57 9.76 -10.67
CA PHE A 157 -10.61 8.32 -10.88
C PHE A 157 -11.61 8.08 -12.00
N LEU A 158 -11.10 7.60 -13.14
CA LEU A 158 -11.95 7.23 -14.26
C LEU A 158 -12.53 5.86 -13.95
N ILE A 159 -13.80 5.84 -13.52
CA ILE A 159 -14.58 4.62 -13.38
C ILE A 159 -15.28 4.40 -14.73
N PRO A 160 -14.94 3.35 -15.48
CA PRO A 160 -15.55 3.07 -16.78
C PRO A 160 -17.04 2.74 -16.67
#